data_AF-A0A8X6UPK7-F1
#
_entry.id   AF-A0A8X6UPK7-F1
#
_cell.length_a   1.000
_cell.length_b   1.000
_cell.length_c   1.000
_cell.angle_alpha   90.00
_cell.angle_beta   90.00
_cell.angle_gamma   90.00
#
_symmetry.space_group_name_H-M   'P 1'
#
loop_
_entity.id
_entity.type
_entity.pdbx_description
1 polymer ?
#
loop_
_entity_poly.entity_id
_entity_poly.type
_entity_poly.pdbx_seq_one_letter_code
_entity_poly.pdbx_strand_id
1 'polypeptide(L)' 'MTFVTDMLSRIEDIAEFLHRIMFFDEACSRLSGIANRLNVRLWRSEKPHDYHELQRGSTKVEVWCGRPRHCAFLFY' A
#
# COMPACT_ATOMS: atom_id res chain seq x y z
N MET A 1 8.60 -18.80 13.05
CA MET A 1 9.34 -17.59 12.61
C MET A 1 10.46 -18.01 11.67
N THR A 2 10.15 -18.42 10.44
CA THR A 2 11.16 -19.00 9.52
C THR A 2 11.32 -18.21 8.23
N PHE A 3 10.28 -17.49 7.80
CA PHE A 3 10.32 -16.69 6.57
C PHE A 3 11.34 -15.55 6.63
N VAL A 4 11.33 -14.75 7.71
CA VAL A 4 12.23 -13.60 7.84
C VAL A 4 13.69 -14.06 7.88
N THR A 5 14.00 -15.09 8.66
CA THR A 5 15.35 -15.64 8.77
C THR A 5 15.84 -16.28 7.47
N ASP A 6 14.98 -17.01 6.76
CA ASP A 6 15.31 -17.62 5.44
C ASP A 6 15.53 -16.55 4.36
N MET A 7 14.66 -15.52 4.32
CA MET A 7 14.81 -14.41 3.38
C MET A 7 16.08 -13.60 3.65
N LEU A 8 16.42 -13.34 4.91
CA LEU A 8 17.66 -12.65 5.27
C LEU A 8 18.90 -13.45 4.83
N SER A 9 18.94 -14.76 5.11
CA SER A 9 20.04 -15.63 4.66
C SER A 9 20.21 -15.58 3.14
N ARG A 10 19.11 -15.69 2.37
CA ARG A 10 19.18 -15.65 0.89
C ARG A 10 19.62 -14.30 0.33
N ILE A 11 19.29 -13.21 1.02
CA ILE A 11 19.76 -11.86 0.65
C ILE A 11 21.27 -11.74 0.88
N GLU A 12 21.79 -12.34 1.95
CA GLU A 12 23.23 -12.33 2.28
C GLU A 12 24.04 -13.29 1.39
N ASP A 13 23.52 -14.49 1.15
CA ASP A 13 24.24 -15.57 0.45
C ASP A 13 24.24 -15.44 -1.08
N ILE A 14 23.25 -14.75 -1.65
CA ILE A 14 23.05 -14.67 -3.10
C ILE A 14 23.01 -13.19 -3.51
N ALA A 15 24.14 -12.67 -4.01
CA ALA A 15 24.33 -11.26 -4.36
C ALA A 15 23.20 -10.65 -5.22
N GLU A 16 22.61 -11.44 -6.12
CA GLU A 16 21.59 -11.01 -7.08
C GLU A 16 20.17 -11.49 -6.72
N PHE A 17 19.95 -12.01 -5.50
CA PHE A 17 18.66 -12.61 -5.10
C PHE A 17 17.49 -11.66 -5.31
N LEU A 18 17.63 -10.42 -4.83
CA LEU A 18 16.59 -9.41 -4.91
C LEU A 18 16.39 -8.87 -6.35
N HIS A 19 17.34 -9.05 -7.26
CA HIS A 19 17.14 -8.74 -8.68
C HIS A 19 16.24 -9.74 -9.39
N ARG A 20 16.12 -10.96 -8.84
CA ARG A 20 15.28 -12.04 -9.37
C ARG A 20 13.85 -12.01 -8.83
N ILE A 21 13.56 -11.13 -7.86
CA ILE A 21 12.24 -11.00 -7.26
C ILE A 21 11.49 -9.84 -7.90
N MET A 22 10.29 -10.12 -8.41
CA MET A 22 9.32 -9.11 -8.78
C MET A 22 8.33 -8.94 -7.63
N PHE A 23 8.25 -7.73 -7.07
CA PHE A 23 7.22 -7.41 -6.09
C PHE A 23 5.95 -6.98 -6.82
N PHE A 24 4.80 -7.43 -6.34
CA PHE A 24 3.50 -7.04 -6.85
C PHE A 24 2.58 -6.70 -5.69
N ASP A 25 1.76 -5.67 -5.85
CA ASP A 25 0.74 -5.30 -4.86
C ASP A 25 -0.52 -4.76 -5.56
N GLU A 26 -1.64 -4.83 -4.84
CA GLU A 26 -2.92 -4.24 -5.24
C GLU A 26 -3.20 -3.02 -4.37
N ALA A 27 -3.40 -1.87 -5.01
CA ALA A 27 -3.77 -0.63 -4.35
C ALA A 27 -5.15 -0.15 -4.81
N CYS A 28 -6.09 -0.06 -3.89
CA CYS A 28 -7.38 0.56 -4.13
C CYS A 28 -7.34 2.06 -3.74
N SER A 29 -7.59 2.93 -4.71
CA SER A 29 -7.75 4.37 -4.50
C SER A 29 -9.17 4.84 -4.82
N ARG A 30 -9.60 5.90 -4.15
CA ARG A 30 -10.88 6.57 -4.47
C ARG A 30 -10.59 7.83 -5.29
N LEU A 31 -11.27 7.99 -6.42
CA LEU A 31 -11.18 9.17 -7.29
C LEU A 31 -11.96 10.39 -6.75
N SER A 32 -11.98 10.60 -5.44
CA SER A 32 -12.62 11.77 -4.82
C SER A 32 -11.68 12.96 -4.70
N GLY A 33 -10.39 12.80 -4.98
CA GLY A 33 -9.35 13.81 -4.64
C GLY A 33 -9.16 14.01 -3.13
N ILE A 34 -9.90 13.27 -2.30
CA ILE A 34 -9.85 13.34 -0.84
C ILE A 34 -9.08 12.11 -0.37
N ALA A 35 -7.85 12.32 0.08
CA ALA A 35 -7.11 11.29 0.80
C ALA A 35 -7.93 10.91 2.05
N ASN A 36 -8.16 9.61 2.24
CA ASN A 36 -8.97 9.13 3.34
C ASN A 36 -8.30 9.47 4.69
N ARG A 37 -8.73 10.56 5.33
CA ARG A 37 -8.30 10.93 6.68
C ARG A 37 -8.87 10.00 7.76
N LEU A 38 -9.72 9.02 7.42
CA LEU A 38 -10.30 8.08 8.40
C LEU A 38 -9.31 7.12 9.05
N ASN A 39 -8.04 7.07 8.59
CA ASN A 39 -6.99 6.41 9.38
C ASN A 39 -6.48 7.29 10.54
N VAL A 40 -6.99 8.52 10.68
CA VAL A 40 -6.86 9.34 11.89
C VAL A 40 -8.10 9.14 12.75
N ARG A 41 -8.08 8.10 13.59
CA ARG A 41 -9.06 7.92 14.66
C ARG A 41 -8.71 8.86 15.80
N LEU A 42 -9.19 10.10 15.73
CA LEU A 42 -9.08 11.08 16.82
C LEU A 42 -10.01 10.67 17.96
N TRP A 43 -9.48 10.01 18.98
CA TRP A 43 -10.17 9.81 20.25
C TRP A 43 -10.08 11.10 21.08
N ARG A 44 -11.05 12.01 20.96
CA ARG A 44 -11.25 13.12 21.90
C ARG A 44 -12.25 12.71 22.99
N SER A 45 -12.04 13.22 24.22
CA SER A 45 -12.95 13.04 25.34
C SER A 45 -14.27 13.82 25.19
N GLU A 46 -14.29 14.85 24.35
CA GLU A 46 -15.49 15.64 24.00
C GLU A 46 -15.99 15.25 22.60
N LYS A 47 -17.31 15.19 22.45
CA LYS A 47 -17.95 14.93 21.15
C LYS A 47 -17.53 16.01 20.14
N PRO A 48 -16.97 15.63 18.97
CA PRO A 48 -16.75 16.60 17.91
C PRO A 48 -18.10 17.20 17.49
N HIS A 49 -18.23 18.52 17.58
CA HIS A 49 -19.43 19.24 17.15
C HIS A 49 -19.53 19.34 15.63
N ASP A 50 -18.45 19.04 14.92
CA ASP A 50 -18.40 19.09 13.46
C ASP A 50 -18.47 17.68 12.86
N TYR A 51 -19.55 17.44 12.13
CA TYR A 51 -19.71 16.28 11.26
C TYR A 51 -19.26 16.68 9.85
N HIS A 52 -18.21 16.04 9.35
CA HIS A 52 -17.82 16.18 7.94
C HIS A 52 -18.35 14.99 7.15
N GLU A 53 -19.34 15.24 6.28
CA GLU A 53 -19.79 14.25 5.31
C GLU A 53 -18.65 13.90 4.35
N LEU A 54 -18.11 12.69 4.49
CA LEU A 54 -17.22 12.13 3.49
C LEU A 54 -18.07 11.68 2.30
N GLN A 55 -17.75 12.12 1.08
CA GLN A 55 -18.40 11.64 -0.14
C GLN A 55 -18.40 10.10 -0.18
N ARG A 56 -19.58 9.50 -0.05
CA ARG A 56 -19.81 8.07 -0.25
C ARG A 56 -20.27 7.90 -1.70
N GLY A 57 -19.52 7.15 -2.50
CA GLY A 57 -19.86 6.88 -3.91
C GLY A 57 -18.85 7.38 -4.94
N SER A 58 -17.70 7.93 -4.54
CA SER A 58 -16.60 8.20 -5.47
C SER A 58 -16.10 6.90 -6.12
N THR A 59 -15.82 6.94 -7.43
CA THR A 59 -15.31 5.79 -8.19
C THR A 59 -14.09 5.17 -7.50
N LYS A 60 -14.18 3.86 -7.23
CA LYS A 60 -13.08 3.04 -6.73
C LYS A 60 -12.24 2.62 -7.93
N VAL A 61 -10.95 2.88 -7.89
CA VAL A 61 -9.99 2.38 -8.88
C VAL A 61 -9.05 1.43 -8.16
N GLU A 62 -8.99 0.21 -8.66
CA GLU A 62 -8.01 -0.79 -8.25
C GLU A 62 -6.85 -0.74 -9.23
N VAL A 63 -5.64 -0.67 -8.68
CA VAL A 63 -4.40 -0.61 -9.45
C VAL A 63 -3.55 -1.79 -9.05
N TRP A 64 -3.16 -2.57 -10.04
CA TRP A 64 -2.22 -3.67 -9.92
C TRP A 64 -0.84 -3.15 -10.37
N CYS A 65 0.16 -3.18 -9.48
CA CYS A 65 1.50 -2.66 -9.78
C CYS A 65 2.58 -3.72 -9.51
N GLY A 66 3.38 -4.01 -10.54
CA GLY A 66 4.60 -4.82 -10.44
C GLY A 66 5.86 -3.98 -10.49
N ARG A 67 6.82 -4.21 -9.58
CA ARG A 67 8.13 -3.53 -9.55
C ARG A 67 9.30 -4.52 -9.47
N PRO A 68 10.07 -4.69 -10.57
CA PRO A 68 11.42 -5.24 -10.52
C PRO A 68 12.46 -4.17 -10.13
N ARG A 69 13.69 -4.56 -9.75
CA ARG A 69 14.74 -3.61 -9.34
C ARG A 69 15.18 -2.63 -10.45
N HIS A 70 15.06 -2.99 -11.74
CA HIS A 70 15.68 -2.22 -12.84
C HIS A 70 14.73 -1.69 -13.94
N CYS A 71 13.43 -1.99 -13.96
CA CYS A 71 12.53 -1.48 -15.01
C CYS A 71 11.09 -1.24 -14.53
N ALA A 72 10.38 -0.39 -15.28
CA ALA A 72 9.13 0.32 -14.99
C ALA A 72 7.95 -0.46 -14.39
N PHE A 73 7.08 0.30 -13.72
CA PHE A 73 5.74 -0.09 -13.26
C PHE A 73 4.95 -0.78 -14.37
N LEU A 74 4.65 -2.06 -14.19
CA LEU A 74 3.68 -2.77 -15.02
C LEU A 74 2.29 -2.52 -14.43
N PHE A 75 1.46 -1.78 -15.18
CA PHE A 75 0.02 -1.69 -14.93
C PHE A 75 -0.67 -2.76 -15.79
N TYR A 76 -1.55 -3.55 -15.17
CA TYR A 76 -2.44 -4.50 -15.86
C TYR A 76 -3.89 -4.07 -15.68
#